data_AF-A0A6B0VSN2-F1
#
_entry.id   AF-A0A6B0VSN2-F1
#
_cell.length_a   1.000
_cell.length_b   1.000
_cell.length_c   1.000
_cell.angle_alpha   90.00
_cell.angle_beta   90.00
_cell.angle_gamma   90.00
#
_symmetry.space_group_name_H-M   'P 1'
#
loop_
_entity.id
_entity.type
_entity.pdbx_description
1 polymer ?
#
loop_
_entity_poly.entity_id
_entity_poly.type
_entity_poly.pdbx_seq_one_letter_code
_entity_poly.pdbx_strand_id
1 'polypeptide(L)' 'MSEERYRCVCHTCEMERLITGLENAQEVFNEHAEQSHEVELLNQQLRRRYSDVSSTEDETVNDE' A
#
# COMPACT_ATOMS: atom_id res chain seq x y z
N MET A 1 -13.29 8.81 -9.03
CA MET A 1 -12.78 7.43 -9.12
C MET A 1 -11.31 7.47 -8.75
N SER A 2 -10.94 7.07 -7.53
CA SER A 2 -9.52 6.93 -7.18
C SER A 2 -9.05 5.63 -7.82
N GLU A 3 -8.12 5.71 -8.79
CA GLU A 3 -7.50 4.51 -9.35
C GLU A 3 -6.65 3.86 -8.25
N GLU A 4 -7.08 2.69 -7.78
CA GLU A 4 -6.32 1.90 -6.82
C GLU A 4 -5.07 1.33 -7.50
N ARG A 5 -3.90 1.62 -6.92
CA ARG A 5 -2.62 1.13 -7.42
C ARG A 5 -2.02 0.17 -6.41
N TYR A 6 -1.44 -0.90 -6.93
CA TYR A 6 -0.83 -1.95 -6.16
C TYR A 6 0.63 -2.07 -6.57
N ARG A 7 1.50 -2.22 -5.58
CA ARG A 7 2.94 -2.45 -5.78
C ARG A 7 3.19 -3.93 -5.56
N CYS A 8 3.64 -4.61 -6.62
CA CYS A 8 4.08 -5.99 -6.58
C CYS A 8 5.61 -6.02 -6.54
N VAL A 9 6.16 -6.71 -5.55
CA VAL A 9 7.61 -6.87 -5.36
C VAL A 9 7.92 -8.36 -5.32
N CYS A 10 8.77 -8.83 -6.24
CA CYS A 10 9.30 -10.19 -6.23
C CYS A 10 10.76 -10.14 -5.79
N HIS A 11 11.06 -10.69 -4.60
CA HIS A 11 12.40 -10.74 -4.05
C HIS A 11 13.29 -11.75 -4.77
N THR A 12 12.71 -12.83 -5.28
CA THR A 12 13.46 -13.84 -6.04
C THR A 12 13.94 -13.33 -7.39
N CYS A 13 13.14 -12.50 -8.07
CA CYS A 13 13.50 -11.90 -9.36
C CYS A 13 14.10 -10.50 -9.24
N GLU A 14 14.21 -9.96 -8.01
CA GLU A 14 14.56 -8.56 -7.76
C GLU A 14 13.71 -7.58 -8.60
N MET A 15 12.42 -7.90 -8.77
CA MET A 15 11.52 -7.19 -9.67
C MET A 15 10.49 -6.38 -8.86
N GLU A 16 10.27 -5.14 -9.28
CA GLU A 16 9.22 -4.28 -8.74
C GLU A 16 8.31 -3.75 -9.87
N ARG A 17 7.00 -3.86 -9.69
CA ARG A 17 6.00 -3.34 -10.64
C ARG A 17 4.85 -2.63 -9.92
N LEU A 18 4.40 -1.52 -10.52
CA LEU A 18 3.18 -0.83 -10.12
C LEU A 18 2.05 -1.20 -11.09
N ILE A 19 0.96 -1.72 -10.54
CA ILE A 19 -0.16 -2.29 -11.28
C ILE A 19 -1.44 -1.57 -10.85
N THR A 20 -2.26 -1.17 -11.81
CA THR A 20 -3.57 -0.55 -11.53
C THR A 20 -4.65 -1.63 -11.45
N GLY A 21 -5.47 -1.57 -10.40
CA GLY A 21 -6.54 -2.53 -10.16
C GLY A 21 -6.06 -3.80 -9.45
N LEU A 22 -6.89 -4.30 -8.52
CA LEU A 22 -6.57 -5.46 -7.69
C LEU A 22 -6.43 -6.73 -8.51
N GLU A 23 -7.34 -6.96 -9.46
CA GLU A 23 -7.40 -8.19 -10.27
C GLU A 23 -6.09 -8.41 -11.05
N ASN A 24 -5.62 -7.37 -11.75
CA ASN A 24 -4.35 -7.40 -12.48
C ASN A 24 -3.16 -7.63 -11.54
N ALA A 25 -3.19 -7.03 -10.35
CA ALA A 25 -2.10 -7.14 -9.40
C ALA A 25 -2.03 -8.55 -8.78
N GLN A 26 -3.18 -9.17 -8.60
CA GLN A 26 -3.32 -10.53 -8.10
C GLN A 26 -2.93 -11.58 -9.15
N GLU A 27 -3.17 -11.32 -10.44
CA GLU A 27 -2.67 -12.16 -11.53
C GLU A 27 -1.13 -12.25 -11.51
N VAL A 28 -0.45 -11.11 -11.43
CA VAL A 28 1.03 -11.08 -11.35
C VAL A 28 1.53 -11.74 -10.07
N PHE A 29 0.87 -11.50 -8.94
CA PHE A 29 1.22 -12.18 -7.69
C PHE A 29 1.15 -13.70 -7.84
N ASN A 30 0.04 -14.21 -8.40
CA ASN A 30 -0.17 -15.64 -8.57
C ASN A 30 0.86 -16.26 -9.53
N GLU A 31 1.17 -15.62 -10.65
CA GLU A 31 2.19 -16.10 -11.60
C GLU A 31 3.57 -16.28 -10.92
N HIS A 32 3.95 -15.36 -10.04
CA HIS A 32 5.19 -15.45 -9.27
C HIS A 32 5.10 -16.49 -8.15
N ALA A 33 3.97 -16.57 -7.45
CA ALA A 33 3.75 -17.55 -6.39
C ALA A 33 3.76 -19.00 -6.92
N GLU A 34 3.20 -19.24 -8.11
CA GLU A 34 3.24 -20.56 -8.79
C GLU A 34 4.67 -21.01 -9.12
N GLN A 35 5.57 -20.05 -9.37
CA GLN A 35 7.00 -20.30 -9.55
C GLN A 35 7.76 -20.45 -8.23
N SER A 36 7.06 -20.48 -7.09
CA SER A 36 7.64 -20.49 -5.73
C SER A 36 8.54 -19.27 -5.45
N HIS A 37 8.27 -18.15 -6.12
CA HIS A 37 8.97 -16.91 -5.82
C HIS A 37 8.45 -16.27 -4.52
N GLU A 38 9.35 -15.63 -3.80
CA GLU A 38 8.98 -14.78 -2.67
C GLU A 38 8.46 -13.44 -3.21
N VAL A 39 7.14 -13.26 -3.15
CA VAL A 39 6.44 -12.11 -3.73
C VAL A 39 5.55 -11.43 -2.69
N GLU A 40 5.53 -10.10 -2.71
CA GLU A 40 4.73 -9.24 -1.83
C GLU A 40 3.80 -8.34 -2.67
N LEU A 41 2.55 -8.20 -2.21
CA LEU A 41 1.55 -7.33 -2.84
C LEU A 41 1.08 -6.26 -1.87
N LEU A 42 1.41 -4.99 -2.16
CA LEU A 42 1.13 -3.85 -1.31
C LEU A 42 0.09 -2.94 -1.97
N ASN A 43 -1.01 -2.63 -1.26
CA ASN A 43 -1.97 -1.63 -1.73
C ASN A 43 -1.41 -0.22 -1.52
N GLN A 44 -0.98 0.42 -2.61
CA GLN A 44 -0.73 1.87 -2.62
C GLN A 44 -2.07 2.57 -2.85
N GLN A 45 -2.88 2.64 -1.80
CA GLN A 45 -3.89 3.68 -1.76
C GLN A 45 -3.11 4.99 -1.81
N LEU A 46 -3.29 5.74 -2.91
CA LEU A 46 -3.00 7.17 -2.93
C LEU A 46 -3.72 7.73 -1.71
N ARG A 47 -2.97 7.98 -0.63
CA ARG A 47 -3.41 8.78 0.51
C ARG A 47 -3.69 10.18 -0.03
N ARG A 48 -4.79 10.33 -0.77
CA ARG A 48 -5.38 11.63 -1.05
C ARG A 48 -5.90 12.10 0.29
N ARG A 49 -5.03 12.84 0.97
CA ARG A 49 -5.35 13.81 2.02
C ARG A 49 -6.52 13.42 2.92
N TYR A 50 -6.26 12.58 3.91
CA TYR A 50 -6.75 12.90 5.25
C TYR A 50 -5.62 13.61 5.98
N SER A 51 -5.35 14.82 5.51
CA SER A 51 -4.65 15.86 6.24
C SER A 51 -5.56 17.07 6.06
N ASP A 52 -6.64 17.10 6.85
CA ASP A 52 -7.38 18.32 7.24
C ASP A 52 -8.53 17.97 8.21
N VAL A 53 -8.19 17.86 9.50
CA VAL A 53 -8.92 18.33 10.70
C VAL A 53 -7.99 18.02 11.88
N SER A 54 -7.05 18.91 12.23
CA SER A 54 -7.27 20.05 13.12
C SER A 54 -7.74 19.63 14.51
N SER A 55 -6.80 19.25 15.37
CA SER A 55 -6.88 19.51 16.81
C SER A 55 -5.48 19.82 17.33
N THR A 56 -4.91 20.92 16.83
CA THR A 56 -4.02 21.78 17.62
C THR A 56 -4.85 22.40 18.72
N GLU A 57 -4.71 21.97 19.97
CA GLU A 57 -4.84 22.71 21.26
C GLU A 57 -4.16 21.79 22.31
N ASP A 58 -2.85 21.88 22.57
CA ASP A 58 -2.27 22.69 23.67
C ASP A 58 -3.33 23.20 24.66
N GLU A 59 -3.31 22.74 25.92
CA GLU A 59 -3.64 23.49 27.17
C GLU A 59 -3.82 22.52 28.38
N THR A 60 -2.76 22.40 29.20
CA THR A 60 -2.73 22.54 30.68
C THR A 60 -3.52 21.64 31.69
N VAL A 61 -2.76 21.11 32.70
CA VAL A 61 -3.03 21.14 34.19
C VAL A 61 -4.07 20.11 34.74
N ASN A 62 -3.97 19.33 35.84
CA ASN A 62 -3.36 19.34 37.21
C ASN A 62 -3.17 17.86 37.69
N ASP A 63 -2.12 17.48 38.45
CA ASP A 63 -2.00 17.37 39.93
C ASP A 63 -3.06 16.49 40.63
N GLU A 64 -2.65 15.29 41.07
CA GLU A 64 -2.92 14.71 42.42
C GLU A 64 -1.89 13.62 42.76
#